data_AF-V4GUD6-F1
#
_entry.id   AF-V4GUD6-F1
#
_cell.length_a   1.000
_cell.length_b   1.000
_cell.length_c   1.000
_cell.angle_alpha   90.00
_cell.angle_beta   90.00
_cell.angle_gamma   90.00
#
_symmetry.space_group_name_H-M   'P 1'
#
loop_
_entity.id
_entity.type
_entity.pdbx_description
1 polymer ?
#
loop_
_entity_poly.entity_id
_entity_poly.type
_entity_poly.pdbx_seq_one_letter_code
_entity_poly.pdbx_strand_id
1 'polypeptide(L)'
;AALARAADGLGVDPADLNASLYADRDVNRVLASFDPRWGPDALLAQYDLSLAQTALFDATEVRVRSSDPKALVSAVKRLGLLYEIEGGERGADATTGGADGGRAGGASTAAAGLPVREVVVTGPDALFRRSRRYGTAFARLLRSVAGSAADWELEATIDDRGRERTLRLSDAEVRVPGVEPLAEPAFDSGVEADFAARFRALDLDWELVREPEPLRVDTSVMIPDFAFVYRHADFRVFFEVMGFWTPEYVEKKLAQLDGVEDVELVVAVDESLGVGEEIAARDHRAIPYAGSVRVKDVVDVLREYEADLEAEVTADLPAELVPDADAVSVADLAAEYGVPTGAMDDVAFPEHRRLGGTLVRPAVLETAGERVEAGASYADAEAALADLGIPDASAALSALGYRVAWEGLGGGTVREKDDG
;
A
#
# COMPACT_ATOMS: atom_id res chain seq x y z
N ALA A 1 -29.73 7.85 -55.98
CA ALA A 1 -29.01 6.83 -56.76
C ALA A 1 -27.89 6.17 -55.96
N ALA A 2 -26.89 6.92 -55.46
CA ALA A 2 -25.79 6.34 -54.66
C ALA A 2 -26.27 5.72 -53.33
N LEU A 3 -27.11 6.45 -52.56
CA LEU A 3 -27.73 5.96 -51.32
C LEU A 3 -28.55 4.68 -51.54
N ALA A 4 -29.40 4.64 -52.58
CA ALA A 4 -30.20 3.47 -52.91
C ALA A 4 -29.34 2.23 -53.23
N ARG A 5 -28.28 2.40 -54.03
CA ARG A 5 -27.35 1.30 -54.35
C ARG A 5 -26.59 0.80 -53.12
N ALA A 6 -26.21 1.70 -52.21
CA ALA A 6 -25.54 1.33 -50.97
C ALA A 6 -26.48 0.59 -50.01
N ALA A 7 -27.73 1.04 -49.92
CA ALA A 7 -28.77 0.43 -49.10
C ALA A 7 -29.14 -0.98 -49.60
N ASP A 8 -29.28 -1.16 -50.92
CA ASP A 8 -29.46 -2.46 -51.56
C ASP A 8 -28.31 -3.43 -51.22
N GLY A 9 -27.06 -2.95 -51.21
CA GLY A 9 -25.89 -3.75 -50.87
C GLY A 9 -25.79 -4.14 -49.39
N LEU A 10 -26.42 -3.38 -48.51
CA LEU A 10 -26.46 -3.61 -47.05
C LEU A 10 -27.76 -4.30 -46.59
N GLY A 11 -28.75 -4.46 -47.49
CA GLY A 11 -30.04 -5.07 -47.16
C GLY A 11 -30.91 -4.23 -46.23
N VAL A 12 -30.78 -2.90 -46.28
CA VAL A 12 -31.52 -1.95 -45.43
C VAL A 12 -32.33 -0.97 -46.28
N ASP A 13 -33.31 -0.29 -45.69
CA ASP A 13 -34.03 0.77 -46.38
C ASP A 13 -33.09 1.98 -46.65
N PRO A 14 -33.14 2.63 -47.83
CA PRO A 14 -32.32 3.81 -48.11
C PRO A 14 -32.52 4.97 -47.14
N ALA A 15 -33.70 5.11 -46.53
CA ALA A 15 -33.96 6.12 -45.50
C ALA A 15 -33.26 5.77 -44.18
N ASP A 16 -33.27 4.50 -43.78
CA ASP A 16 -32.57 4.01 -42.58
C ASP A 16 -31.05 4.12 -42.73
N LEU A 17 -30.53 3.83 -43.93
CA LEU A 17 -29.12 4.07 -44.24
C LEU A 17 -28.79 5.56 -44.15
N ASN A 18 -29.62 6.44 -44.72
CA ASN A 18 -29.38 7.88 -44.67
C ASN A 18 -29.40 8.44 -43.23
N ALA A 19 -30.30 7.92 -42.38
CA ALA A 19 -30.39 8.31 -40.98
C ALA A 19 -29.21 7.81 -40.13
N SER A 20 -28.63 6.66 -40.49
CA SER A 20 -27.52 6.06 -39.74
C SER A 20 -26.13 6.60 -40.11
N LEU A 21 -25.97 7.30 -41.24
CA LEU A 21 -24.66 7.76 -41.76
C LEU A 21 -23.77 8.51 -40.74
N TYR A 22 -24.38 9.25 -39.82
CA TYR A 22 -23.70 10.03 -38.79
C TYR A 22 -24.31 9.82 -37.40
N ALA A 23 -24.98 8.70 -37.18
CA ALA A 23 -25.65 8.40 -35.91
C ALA A 23 -24.67 8.22 -34.73
N ASP A 24 -23.39 8.00 -35.03
CA ASP A 24 -22.28 7.89 -34.07
C ASP A 24 -21.87 9.24 -33.45
N ARG A 25 -22.12 10.36 -34.15
CA ARG A 25 -21.82 11.72 -33.67
C ARG A 25 -22.71 12.12 -32.50
N ASP A 26 -22.11 12.68 -31.46
CA ASP A 26 -22.83 13.10 -30.24
C ASP A 26 -24.05 13.98 -30.52
N VAL A 27 -23.94 14.93 -31.46
CA VAL A 27 -25.03 15.86 -31.84
C VAL A 27 -26.22 15.19 -32.54
N ASN A 28 -26.03 13.99 -33.07
CA ASN A 28 -27.05 13.21 -33.79
C ASN A 28 -27.61 12.07 -32.94
N ARG A 29 -27.09 11.86 -31.73
CA ARG A 29 -27.60 10.83 -30.81
C ARG A 29 -28.99 11.21 -30.32
N VAL A 30 -29.88 10.23 -30.27
CA VAL A 30 -31.23 10.39 -29.72
C VAL A 30 -31.20 9.96 -28.25
N LEU A 31 -31.62 10.84 -27.35
CA LEU A 31 -31.76 10.53 -25.92
C LEU A 31 -32.92 9.55 -25.72
N ALA A 32 -32.62 8.27 -25.59
CA ALA A 32 -33.62 7.21 -25.44
C ALA A 32 -34.20 7.15 -24.00
N SER A 33 -33.35 7.39 -23.00
CA SER A 33 -33.72 7.47 -21.60
C SER A 33 -32.79 8.44 -20.88
N PHE A 34 -33.28 9.05 -19.80
CA PHE A 34 -32.49 9.92 -18.94
C PHE A 34 -32.77 9.58 -17.49
N ASP A 35 -31.77 8.99 -16.84
CA ASP A 35 -31.75 8.79 -15.41
C ASP A 35 -30.78 9.84 -14.82
N PRO A 36 -31.28 10.89 -14.16
CA PRO A 36 -30.43 11.97 -13.69
C PRO A 36 -29.50 11.48 -12.58
N ARG A 37 -28.20 11.51 -12.87
CA ARG A 37 -27.15 11.24 -11.87
C ARG A 37 -27.19 12.22 -10.69
N TRP A 38 -27.66 13.45 -10.92
CA TRP A 38 -27.69 14.52 -9.93
C TRP A 38 -29.09 15.14 -9.83
N GLY A 39 -29.55 15.36 -8.60
CA GLY A 39 -30.64 16.30 -8.33
C GLY A 39 -30.20 17.75 -8.57
N PRO A 40 -31.12 18.74 -8.58
CA PRO A 40 -30.80 20.14 -8.88
C PRO A 40 -29.66 20.72 -8.02
N ASP A 41 -29.70 20.50 -6.70
CA ASP A 41 -28.67 21.04 -5.78
C ASP A 41 -27.31 20.37 -6.00
N ALA A 42 -27.30 19.06 -6.26
CA ALA A 42 -26.08 18.32 -6.56
C ALA A 42 -25.49 18.72 -7.93
N LEU A 43 -26.33 19.10 -8.89
CA LEU A 43 -25.91 19.61 -10.19
C LEU A 43 -25.25 21.00 -10.05
N LEU A 44 -25.80 21.87 -9.19
CA LEU A 44 -25.18 23.16 -8.88
C LEU A 44 -23.82 22.96 -8.19
N ALA A 45 -23.74 22.07 -7.20
CA ALA A 45 -22.47 21.74 -6.55
C ALA A 45 -21.44 21.17 -7.55
N GLN A 46 -21.88 20.29 -8.47
CA GLN A 46 -21.01 19.77 -9.53
C GLN A 46 -20.53 20.89 -10.48
N TYR A 47 -21.41 21.84 -10.81
CA TYR A 47 -21.09 22.97 -11.66
C TYR A 47 -20.05 23.88 -10.99
N ASP A 48 -20.26 24.25 -9.73
CA ASP A 48 -19.34 25.10 -8.97
C ASP A 48 -17.96 24.46 -8.83
N LEU A 49 -17.93 23.14 -8.53
CA LEU A 49 -16.68 22.37 -8.50
C LEU A 49 -15.99 22.38 -9.87
N SER A 50 -16.72 22.15 -10.95
CA SER A 50 -16.16 22.12 -12.32
C SER A 50 -15.65 23.50 -12.76
N LEU A 51 -16.32 24.57 -12.33
CA LEU A 51 -15.91 25.95 -12.58
C LEU A 51 -14.59 26.27 -11.85
N ALA A 52 -14.51 25.91 -10.56
CA ALA A 52 -13.29 26.08 -9.76
C ALA A 52 -12.13 25.26 -10.33
N GLN A 53 -12.37 24.00 -10.72
CA GLN A 53 -11.40 23.14 -11.39
C GLN A 53 -10.89 23.73 -12.70
N THR A 54 -11.78 24.32 -13.50
CA THR A 54 -11.40 24.97 -14.76
C THR A 54 -10.50 26.18 -14.51
N ALA A 55 -10.75 26.96 -13.46
CA ALA A 55 -9.87 28.07 -13.09
C ALA A 55 -8.46 27.58 -12.68
N LEU A 56 -8.36 26.41 -12.05
CA LEU A 56 -7.09 25.79 -11.66
C LEU A 56 -6.28 25.22 -12.85
N PHE A 57 -6.86 25.09 -14.05
CA PHE A 57 -6.10 24.66 -15.23
C PHE A 57 -4.98 25.63 -15.61
N ASP A 58 -5.17 26.92 -15.29
CA ASP A 58 -4.17 27.97 -15.50
C ASP A 58 -3.37 28.28 -14.21
N ALA A 59 -3.50 27.46 -13.17
CA ALA A 59 -2.73 27.62 -11.94
C ALA A 59 -1.26 27.21 -12.14
N THR A 60 -0.36 28.04 -11.63
CA THR A 60 1.09 27.78 -11.59
C THR A 60 1.56 27.28 -10.23
N GLU A 61 0.80 27.57 -9.17
CA GLU A 61 1.10 27.21 -7.79
C GLU A 61 -0.21 27.05 -7.02
N VAL A 62 -0.25 26.12 -6.07
CA VAL A 62 -1.37 25.90 -5.15
C VAL A 62 -0.82 25.75 -3.72
N ARG A 63 -1.54 26.25 -2.72
CA ARG A 63 -1.27 26.01 -1.30
C ARG A 63 -2.55 25.49 -0.68
N VAL A 64 -2.48 24.42 0.09
CA VAL A 64 -3.66 23.76 0.64
C VAL A 64 -3.56 23.65 2.16
N ARG A 65 -4.60 24.03 2.86
CA ARG A 65 -4.81 23.69 4.27
C ARG A 65 -5.95 22.71 4.35
N SER A 66 -5.80 21.68 5.19
CA SER A 66 -6.80 20.62 5.31
C SER A 66 -6.85 20.15 6.76
N SER A 67 -8.06 19.92 7.25
CA SER A 67 -8.28 19.20 8.52
C SER A 67 -7.87 17.73 8.44
N ASP A 68 -7.70 17.17 7.23
CA ASP A 68 -7.20 15.83 6.96
C ASP A 68 -5.89 15.91 6.13
N PRO A 69 -4.73 16.05 6.79
CA PRO A 69 -3.44 16.13 6.11
C PRO A 69 -3.03 14.80 5.46
N LYS A 70 -3.49 13.65 5.99
CA LYS A 70 -3.14 12.34 5.44
C LYS A 70 -3.82 12.13 4.09
N ALA A 71 -5.13 12.40 4.01
CA ALA A 71 -5.86 12.32 2.75
C ALA A 71 -5.35 13.32 1.70
N LEU A 72 -4.94 14.52 2.12
CA LEU A 72 -4.31 15.51 1.25
C LEU A 72 -2.99 15.00 0.67
N VAL A 73 -2.07 14.50 1.51
CA VAL A 73 -0.79 13.96 1.02
C VAL A 73 -1.01 12.75 0.12
N SER A 74 -1.91 11.84 0.47
CA SER A 74 -2.28 10.70 -0.38
C SER A 74 -2.83 11.17 -1.75
N ALA A 75 -3.68 12.21 -1.77
CA ALA A 75 -4.17 12.79 -3.01
C ALA A 75 -3.06 13.43 -3.87
N VAL A 76 -2.12 14.12 -3.22
CA VAL A 76 -0.96 14.73 -3.87
C VAL A 76 -0.07 13.67 -4.48
N LYS A 77 0.31 12.64 -3.70
CA LYS A 77 1.13 11.53 -4.17
C LYS A 77 0.45 10.81 -5.34
N ARG A 78 -0.85 10.48 -5.23
CA ARG A 78 -1.65 9.87 -6.32
C ARG A 78 -1.65 10.65 -7.62
N LEU A 79 -1.61 11.97 -7.52
CA LEU A 79 -1.61 12.86 -8.67
C LEU A 79 -0.20 13.11 -9.23
N GLY A 80 0.83 12.49 -8.64
CA GLY A 80 2.23 12.74 -8.98
C GLY A 80 2.62 14.20 -8.81
N LEU A 81 1.93 14.90 -7.89
CA LEU A 81 2.19 16.30 -7.60
C LEU A 81 3.37 16.43 -6.65
N LEU A 82 4.19 17.44 -6.88
CA LEU A 82 5.19 17.82 -5.91
C LEU A 82 4.52 18.56 -4.75
N TYR A 83 5.07 18.39 -3.56
CA TYR A 83 4.57 19.04 -2.36
C TYR A 83 5.66 19.26 -1.34
N GLU A 84 5.39 20.20 -0.44
CA GLU A 84 6.17 20.48 0.74
C GLU A 84 5.23 20.52 1.94
N ILE A 85 5.57 19.80 3.00
CA ILE A 85 4.82 19.91 4.24
C ILE A 85 5.56 20.90 5.12
N GLU A 86 5.02 22.11 5.23
CA GLU A 86 5.47 23.09 6.21
C GLU A 86 4.81 22.78 7.55
N GLY A 87 5.62 22.55 8.59
CA GLY A 87 5.12 22.40 9.95
C GLY A 87 4.65 23.77 10.47
N GLY A 88 3.35 23.92 10.69
CA GLY A 88 2.82 25.14 11.31
C GLY A 88 3.39 25.33 12.72
N GLU A 89 4.21 26.37 12.92
CA GLU A 89 4.58 26.81 14.25
C GLU A 89 3.31 27.15 15.04
N ARG A 90 3.17 26.60 16.25
CA ARG A 90 2.17 27.12 17.21
C ARG A 90 2.45 28.62 17.33
N GLY A 91 1.50 29.44 16.89
CA GLY A 91 1.42 30.82 17.36
C GLY A 91 1.52 30.80 18.88
N ALA A 92 2.64 31.29 19.40
CA ALA A 92 2.90 31.41 20.82
C ALA A 92 1.94 32.46 21.38
N ASP A 93 0.70 32.05 21.66
CA ASP A 93 -0.14 32.77 22.60
C ASP A 93 0.17 32.22 24.00
N ALA A 94 1.15 32.87 24.63
CA ALA A 94 1.43 32.71 26.04
C ALA A 94 1.57 34.10 26.67
N THR A 95 0.40 34.68 26.95
CA THR A 95 0.20 35.46 28.17
C THR A 95 0.91 34.77 29.35
N THR A 96 1.67 35.59 30.06
CA THR A 96 2.55 35.29 31.18
C THR A 96 1.84 34.69 32.40
N GLY A 97 2.54 33.76 33.07
CA GLY A 97 2.35 33.37 34.48
C GLY A 97 1.88 31.91 34.65
N GLY A 98 2.48 31.05 35.47
CA GLY A 98 3.54 31.16 36.46
C GLY A 98 3.84 29.75 37.02
N ALA A 99 5.00 29.60 37.65
CA ALA A 99 5.68 28.36 38.02
C ALA A 99 5.03 27.49 39.13
N ASP A 100 5.24 26.17 39.03
CA ASP A 100 5.87 25.21 39.99
C ASP A 100 5.59 23.80 39.43
N GLY A 101 6.47 22.79 39.32
CA GLY A 101 7.48 22.26 40.24
C GLY A 101 7.18 20.75 40.44
N GLY A 102 8.04 19.83 39.98
CA GLY A 102 7.94 18.39 40.34
C GLY A 102 8.52 17.38 39.34
N ARG A 103 9.57 16.64 39.76
CA ARG A 103 10.20 15.52 39.04
C ARG A 103 9.48 14.19 39.34
N ALA A 104 9.36 13.29 38.35
CA ALA A 104 9.69 11.86 38.42
C ALA A 104 9.23 11.05 37.17
N GLY A 105 10.13 10.19 36.66
CA GLY A 105 9.84 8.78 36.32
C GLY A 105 9.23 8.39 34.96
N GLY A 106 9.94 7.54 34.22
CA GLY A 106 9.38 6.33 33.59
C GLY A 106 8.72 6.46 32.21
N ALA A 107 9.28 5.71 31.26
CA ALA A 107 8.71 5.15 30.03
C ALA A 107 7.27 5.52 29.65
N SER A 108 7.14 6.20 28.50
CA SER A 108 6.10 5.98 27.48
C SER A 108 6.27 7.10 26.44
N THR A 109 7.03 6.86 25.37
CA THR A 109 6.91 7.68 24.15
C THR A 109 5.74 7.14 23.34
N ALA A 110 4.55 7.21 23.94
CA ALA A 110 3.31 7.12 23.20
C ALA A 110 3.28 8.27 22.18
N ALA A 111 3.01 7.90 20.94
CA ALA A 111 2.78 8.77 19.81
C ALA A 111 1.85 9.94 20.17
N ALA A 112 2.43 11.10 20.49
CA ALA A 112 1.70 12.34 20.55
C ALA A 112 1.45 12.79 19.10
N GLY A 113 0.30 12.37 18.56
CA GLY A 113 -0.17 12.75 17.23
C GLY A 113 -0.03 14.25 17.01
N LEU A 114 0.74 14.61 15.99
CA LEU A 114 0.95 16.00 15.58
C LEU A 114 -0.35 16.58 15.01
N PRO A 115 -0.76 17.80 15.38
CA PRO A 115 -1.79 18.52 14.64
C PRO A 115 -1.15 19.13 13.38
N VAL A 116 -0.86 18.31 12.37
CA VAL A 116 -0.50 18.83 11.04
C VAL A 116 -1.77 19.47 10.45
N ARG A 117 -1.85 20.80 10.40
CA ARG A 117 -3.03 21.52 9.87
C ARG A 117 -2.80 22.18 8.51
N GLU A 118 -1.57 22.13 8.00
CA GLU A 118 -1.16 22.84 6.79
C GLU A 118 -0.21 21.95 5.97
N VAL A 119 -0.50 21.81 4.68
CA VAL A 119 0.32 21.04 3.72
C VAL A 119 0.44 21.87 2.44
N VAL A 120 1.60 22.49 2.24
CA VAL A 120 1.81 23.43 1.14
C VAL A 120 2.18 22.67 -0.15
N VAL A 121 1.20 22.43 -1.01
CA VAL A 121 1.40 21.68 -2.26
C VAL A 121 1.97 22.55 -3.39
N THR A 122 3.25 22.91 -3.29
CA THR A 122 3.91 23.73 -4.32
C THR A 122 4.34 22.89 -5.53
N GLY A 123 3.90 23.27 -6.73
CA GLY A 123 4.42 22.68 -7.98
C GLY A 123 5.89 23.06 -8.24
N PRO A 124 6.68 22.22 -8.95
CA PRO A 124 8.13 22.41 -9.14
C PRO A 124 8.54 23.75 -9.77
N ASP A 125 7.61 24.35 -10.50
CA ASP A 125 7.86 25.45 -11.41
C ASP A 125 7.71 26.84 -10.77
N ALA A 126 7.28 26.91 -9.50
CA ALA A 126 7.11 28.18 -8.76
C ALA A 126 8.40 29.02 -8.77
N LEU A 127 9.57 28.37 -8.86
CA LEU A 127 10.84 29.06 -8.90
C LEU A 127 11.37 29.34 -10.33
N PHE A 128 10.93 28.65 -11.39
CA PHE A 128 11.69 28.71 -12.64
C PHE A 128 10.97 28.73 -14.00
N ARG A 129 9.65 28.52 -14.14
CA ARG A 129 8.91 28.84 -15.41
C ARG A 129 7.39 28.70 -15.27
N ARG A 130 6.63 29.63 -15.87
CA ARG A 130 5.16 29.53 -16.05
C ARG A 130 4.78 28.30 -16.87
N SER A 131 4.59 27.15 -16.24
CA SER A 131 4.21 25.91 -16.91
C SER A 131 2.80 25.52 -16.45
N ARG A 132 1.87 25.47 -17.42
CA ARG A 132 0.48 25.02 -17.22
C ARG A 132 0.38 23.49 -17.17
N ARG A 133 1.50 22.78 -16.99
CA ARG A 133 1.59 21.32 -17.10
C ARG A 133 0.83 20.60 -15.98
N TYR A 134 0.65 21.25 -14.83
CA TYR A 134 0.04 20.65 -13.64
C TYR A 134 -1.42 21.07 -13.40
N GLY A 135 -1.99 21.95 -14.23
CA GLY A 135 -3.33 22.50 -13.98
C GLY A 135 -4.45 21.46 -13.87
N THR A 136 -4.38 20.39 -14.67
CA THR A 136 -5.34 19.28 -14.57
C THR A 136 -5.15 18.44 -13.29
N ALA A 137 -3.92 18.34 -12.78
CA ALA A 137 -3.63 17.68 -11.52
C ALA A 137 -4.09 18.53 -10.33
N PHE A 138 -3.88 19.85 -10.33
CA PHE A 138 -4.43 20.76 -9.31
C PHE A 138 -5.96 20.73 -9.26
N ALA A 139 -6.63 20.65 -10.41
CA ALA A 139 -8.07 20.49 -10.47
C ALA A 139 -8.55 19.16 -9.83
N ARG A 140 -7.81 18.07 -10.03
CA ARG A 140 -8.11 16.78 -9.38
C ARG A 140 -7.83 16.81 -7.88
N LEU A 141 -6.79 17.54 -7.47
CA LEU A 141 -6.44 17.75 -6.06
C LEU A 141 -7.58 18.47 -5.33
N LEU A 142 -8.12 19.55 -5.89
CA LEU A 142 -9.25 20.29 -5.31
C LEU A 142 -10.43 19.35 -4.99
N ARG A 143 -10.78 18.46 -5.92
CA ARG A 143 -11.86 17.49 -5.70
C ARG A 143 -11.53 16.51 -4.57
N SER A 144 -10.29 16.05 -4.50
CA SER A 144 -9.85 15.12 -3.45
C SER A 144 -9.93 15.77 -2.07
N VAL A 145 -9.45 17.02 -1.95
CA VAL A 145 -9.47 17.79 -0.71
C VAL A 145 -10.90 18.12 -0.28
N ALA A 146 -11.70 18.67 -1.19
CA ALA A 146 -13.09 19.04 -0.91
C ALA A 146 -14.01 17.84 -0.63
N GLY A 147 -13.57 16.61 -0.95
CA GLY A 147 -14.31 15.38 -0.68
C GLY A 147 -13.85 14.63 0.58
N SER A 148 -12.66 14.91 1.09
CA SER A 148 -12.05 14.17 2.22
C SER A 148 -11.97 14.97 3.52
N ALA A 149 -11.87 16.30 3.43
CA ALA A 149 -11.72 17.17 4.59
C ALA A 149 -13.03 17.89 4.95
N ALA A 150 -13.30 18.02 6.26
CA ALA A 150 -14.42 18.82 6.76
C ALA A 150 -14.15 20.32 6.60
N ASP A 151 -12.91 20.74 6.88
CA ASP A 151 -12.44 22.12 6.74
C ASP A 151 -11.20 22.15 5.84
N TRP A 152 -11.21 23.02 4.83
CA TRP A 152 -10.06 23.20 3.94
C TRP A 152 -10.00 24.60 3.33
N GLU A 153 -8.79 25.05 3.03
CA GLU A 153 -8.53 26.28 2.27
C GLU A 153 -7.57 25.96 1.13
N LEU A 154 -7.79 26.55 -0.03
CA LEU A 154 -6.90 26.46 -1.18
C LEU A 154 -6.61 27.86 -1.70
N GLU A 155 -5.34 28.24 -1.75
CA GLU A 155 -4.86 29.45 -2.42
C GLU A 155 -4.11 29.04 -3.69
N ALA A 156 -4.47 29.59 -4.84
CA ALA A 156 -3.81 29.30 -6.11
C ALA A 156 -3.35 30.57 -6.81
N THR A 157 -2.16 30.51 -7.41
CA THR A 157 -1.62 31.54 -8.30
C THR A 157 -2.02 31.20 -9.73
N ILE A 158 -2.86 32.02 -10.37
CA ILE A 158 -3.43 31.80 -11.71
C ILE A 158 -2.78 32.72 -12.73
N ASP A 159 -2.33 32.17 -13.86
CA ASP A 159 -1.88 32.95 -15.03
C ASP A 159 -3.06 33.27 -15.97
N ASP A 160 -3.74 34.39 -15.72
CA ASP A 160 -4.77 34.93 -16.62
C ASP A 160 -4.14 35.73 -17.76
N ARG A 161 -3.80 35.02 -18.85
CA ARG A 161 -3.28 35.63 -20.10
C ARG A 161 -2.06 36.53 -19.86
N GLY A 162 -1.15 36.10 -19.01
CA GLY A 162 0.08 36.81 -18.67
C GLY A 162 -0.02 37.67 -17.41
N ARG A 163 -1.22 37.85 -16.83
CA ARG A 163 -1.45 38.54 -15.57
C ARG A 163 -1.69 37.53 -14.45
N GLU A 164 -0.86 37.62 -13.43
CA GLU A 164 -1.01 36.83 -12.22
C GLU A 164 -2.21 37.27 -11.39
N ARG A 165 -2.98 36.31 -10.89
CA ARG A 165 -4.12 36.52 -9.99
C ARG A 165 -4.11 35.47 -8.90
N THR A 166 -4.57 35.84 -7.71
CA THR A 166 -4.78 34.89 -6.61
C THR A 166 -6.23 34.43 -6.59
N LEU A 167 -6.45 33.13 -6.64
CA LEU A 167 -7.73 32.48 -6.37
C LEU A 167 -7.71 31.89 -4.96
N ARG A 168 -8.76 32.12 -4.17
CA ARG A 168 -8.96 31.50 -2.87
C ARG A 168 -10.26 30.73 -2.87
N LEU A 169 -10.23 29.49 -2.39
CA LEU A 169 -11.37 28.59 -2.28
C LEU A 169 -11.37 27.96 -0.89
N SER A 170 -12.55 27.69 -0.34
CA SER A 170 -12.73 26.94 0.90
C SER A 170 -13.97 26.04 0.81
N ASP A 171 -14.23 25.29 1.89
CA ASP A 171 -15.44 24.47 2.06
C ASP A 171 -16.75 25.29 1.99
N ALA A 172 -16.67 26.62 2.18
CA ALA A 172 -17.79 27.53 2.04
C ALA A 172 -18.23 27.71 0.58
N GLU A 173 -17.29 27.72 -0.38
CA GLU A 173 -17.57 27.99 -1.79
C GLU A 173 -17.68 26.72 -2.64
N VAL A 174 -16.96 25.64 -2.31
CA VAL A 174 -16.89 24.44 -3.15
C VAL A 174 -17.23 23.19 -2.34
N ARG A 175 -18.17 22.39 -2.87
CA ARG A 175 -18.56 21.10 -2.29
C ARG A 175 -18.49 20.00 -3.34
N VAL A 176 -18.14 18.80 -2.91
CA VAL A 176 -18.19 17.62 -3.76
C VAL A 176 -19.59 17.00 -3.66
N PRO A 177 -20.36 16.87 -4.76
CA PRO A 177 -21.62 16.14 -4.72
C PRO A 177 -21.33 14.68 -4.34
N GLY A 178 -22.15 14.10 -3.45
CA GLY A 178 -21.96 12.76 -2.84
C GLY A 178 -22.07 11.56 -3.77
N VAL A 179 -21.67 11.71 -5.04
CA VAL A 179 -21.56 10.62 -6.00
C VAL A 179 -20.08 10.28 -6.17
N GLU A 180 -19.74 9.00 -6.03
CA GLU A 180 -18.37 8.52 -6.18
C GLU A 180 -17.77 8.97 -7.53
N PRO A 181 -16.48 9.36 -7.54
CA PRO A 181 -15.75 9.55 -8.80
C PRO A 181 -15.88 8.31 -9.68
N LEU A 182 -15.89 8.52 -11.00
CA LEU A 182 -15.58 7.44 -11.93
C LEU A 182 -14.08 7.12 -11.78
N ALA A 183 -13.78 6.19 -10.86
CA ALA A 183 -12.50 5.57 -10.56
C ALA A 183 -11.30 6.52 -10.36
N GLU A 184 -10.88 6.69 -9.11
CA GLU A 184 -9.52 7.16 -8.80
C GLU A 184 -8.63 5.93 -8.54
N PRO A 185 -7.46 5.81 -9.19
CA PRO A 185 -6.56 4.66 -8.98
C PRO A 185 -6.04 4.63 -7.54
N ALA A 186 -5.93 3.45 -6.95
CA ALA A 186 -5.53 3.25 -5.54
C ALA A 186 -4.01 3.38 -5.28
N PHE A 187 -3.20 3.68 -6.29
CA PHE A 187 -1.75 3.75 -6.24
C PHE A 187 -1.22 4.92 -7.06
N ASP A 188 -0.05 5.43 -6.65
CA ASP A 188 0.50 6.71 -7.08
C ASP A 188 1.44 6.55 -8.28
N SER A 189 2.12 5.40 -8.35
CA SER A 189 2.81 4.92 -9.53
C SER A 189 2.50 3.44 -9.81
N GLY A 190 2.59 3.05 -11.08
CA GLY A 190 2.54 1.62 -11.45
C GLY A 190 3.66 0.81 -10.79
N VAL A 191 4.78 1.47 -10.43
CA VAL A 191 5.95 0.86 -9.80
C VAL A 191 5.64 0.44 -8.36
N GLU A 192 5.07 1.33 -7.56
CA GLU A 192 4.67 1.04 -6.17
C GLU A 192 3.58 -0.04 -6.10
N ALA A 193 2.58 0.05 -6.99
CA ALA A 193 1.49 -0.91 -7.06
C ALA A 193 2.01 -2.32 -7.35
N ASP A 194 2.87 -2.41 -8.38
CA ASP A 194 3.49 -3.65 -8.80
C ASP A 194 4.43 -4.21 -7.72
N PHE A 195 5.23 -3.35 -7.08
CA PHE A 195 6.08 -3.74 -5.95
C PHE A 195 5.25 -4.30 -4.79
N ALA A 196 4.24 -3.57 -4.33
CA ALA A 196 3.43 -3.96 -3.17
C ALA A 196 2.68 -5.28 -3.42
N ALA A 197 2.17 -5.48 -4.63
CA ALA A 197 1.51 -6.72 -5.03
C ALA A 197 2.50 -7.91 -5.01
N ARG A 198 3.69 -7.73 -5.61
CA ARG A 198 4.72 -8.78 -5.64
C ARG A 198 5.29 -9.08 -4.26
N PHE A 199 5.49 -8.07 -3.41
CA PHE A 199 6.02 -8.26 -2.06
C PHE A 199 5.05 -9.05 -1.18
N ARG A 200 3.76 -8.67 -1.16
CA ARG A 200 2.73 -9.35 -0.36
C ARG A 200 2.52 -10.81 -0.75
N ALA A 201 2.81 -11.18 -2.00
CA ALA A 201 2.70 -12.55 -2.48
C ALA A 201 3.80 -13.49 -1.93
N LEU A 202 4.87 -12.95 -1.32
CA LEU A 202 5.99 -13.76 -0.82
C LEU A 202 5.78 -14.31 0.60
N ASP A 203 4.73 -13.88 1.31
CA ASP A 203 4.43 -14.27 2.69
C ASP A 203 5.65 -14.32 3.62
N LEU A 204 6.39 -13.20 3.67
CA LEU A 204 7.55 -13.02 4.54
C LEU A 204 7.12 -12.61 5.94
N ASP A 205 8.02 -12.74 6.92
CA ASP A 205 7.82 -12.27 8.31
C ASP A 205 7.81 -10.74 8.46
N TRP A 206 7.72 -10.02 7.34
CA TRP A 206 7.59 -8.58 7.24
C TRP A 206 6.19 -8.21 6.71
N GLU A 207 5.44 -7.43 7.48
CA GLU A 207 4.19 -6.82 7.05
C GLU A 207 4.46 -5.52 6.28
N LEU A 208 3.88 -5.38 5.08
CA LEU A 208 4.00 -4.17 4.27
C LEU A 208 2.84 -3.19 4.52
N VAL A 209 3.12 -2.16 5.31
CA VAL A 209 2.22 -1.04 5.59
C VAL A 209 2.40 0.06 4.54
N ARG A 210 1.29 0.55 3.98
CA ARG A 210 1.29 1.69 3.04
C ARG A 210 1.06 2.99 3.77
N GLU A 211 1.67 4.07 3.29
CA GLU A 211 1.52 5.43 3.84
C GLU A 211 1.60 5.40 5.39
N PRO A 212 2.75 4.97 5.92
CA PRO A 212 2.97 4.84 7.36
C PRO A 212 2.93 6.22 8.04
N GLU A 213 3.10 6.22 9.36
CA GLU A 213 3.11 7.45 10.14
C GLU A 213 4.18 8.44 9.64
N PRO A 214 3.86 9.75 9.59
CA PRO A 214 4.81 10.76 9.14
C PRO A 214 6.05 10.86 10.02
N LEU A 215 7.21 10.93 9.39
CA LEU A 215 8.51 11.18 10.00
C LEU A 215 8.73 12.70 10.14
N ARG A 216 9.21 13.13 11.32
CA ARG A 216 9.62 14.53 11.51
C ARG A 216 11.05 14.69 11.02
N VAL A 217 11.28 15.75 10.26
CA VAL A 217 12.58 16.13 9.70
C VAL A 217 12.79 17.61 10.00
N ASP A 218 13.48 17.93 11.09
CA ASP A 218 13.66 19.29 11.60
C ASP A 218 12.36 20.11 11.69
N THR A 219 12.10 20.92 10.66
CA THR A 219 10.94 21.84 10.51
C THR A 219 9.91 21.35 9.49
N SER A 220 10.15 20.19 8.88
CA SER A 220 9.35 19.58 7.83
C SER A 220 8.89 18.17 8.21
N VAL A 221 7.98 17.63 7.43
CA VAL A 221 7.44 16.27 7.61
C VAL A 221 7.67 15.47 6.34
N MET A 222 8.25 14.29 6.47
CA MET A 222 8.40 13.31 5.40
C MET A 222 7.42 12.15 5.63
N ILE A 223 6.71 11.73 4.59
CA ILE A 223 5.85 10.53 4.65
C ILE A 223 6.42 9.52 3.65
N PRO A 224 7.05 8.43 4.12
CA PRO A 224 7.51 7.34 3.26
C PRO A 224 6.36 6.70 2.47
N ASP A 225 6.66 6.00 1.39
CA ASP A 225 5.65 5.26 0.62
C ASP A 225 5.18 4.01 1.36
N PHE A 226 6.13 3.31 1.99
CA PHE A 226 5.86 2.10 2.74
C PHE A 226 6.65 2.03 4.06
N ALA A 227 6.21 1.14 4.94
CA ALA A 227 7.02 0.61 6.03
C ALA A 227 6.92 -0.92 6.04
N PHE A 228 8.05 -1.58 6.23
CA PHE A 228 8.13 -3.00 6.57
C PHE A 228 8.11 -3.11 8.09
N VAL A 229 7.09 -3.77 8.65
CA VAL A 229 6.96 -4.03 10.09
C VAL A 229 7.31 -5.49 10.33
N TYR A 230 8.31 -5.74 11.18
CA TYR A 230 8.67 -7.11 11.51
C TYR A 230 7.60 -7.73 12.42
N ARG A 231 7.12 -8.94 12.11
CA ARG A 231 5.99 -9.56 12.83
C ARG A 231 6.32 -9.92 14.27
N HIS A 232 7.61 -10.12 14.59
CA HIS A 232 8.06 -10.72 15.85
C HIS A 232 8.69 -9.72 16.84
N ALA A 233 8.91 -8.47 16.43
CA ALA A 233 9.46 -7.43 17.30
C ALA A 233 8.90 -6.04 16.93
N ASP A 234 9.00 -5.06 17.84
CA ASP A 234 8.68 -3.65 17.55
C ASP A 234 9.79 -3.00 16.73
N PHE A 235 9.99 -3.50 15.52
CA PHE A 235 11.00 -3.03 14.58
C PHE A 235 10.37 -2.74 13.23
N ARG A 236 10.73 -1.59 12.66
CA ARG A 236 10.21 -1.14 11.37
C ARG A 236 11.31 -0.54 10.51
N VAL A 237 11.24 -0.83 9.21
CA VAL A 237 12.11 -0.24 8.19
C VAL A 237 11.24 0.55 7.23
N PHE A 238 11.49 1.84 7.07
CA PHE A 238 10.79 2.69 6.11
C PHE A 238 11.31 2.49 4.71
N PHE A 239 10.44 2.67 3.72
CA PHE A 239 10.78 2.48 2.31
C PHE A 239 10.18 3.58 1.45
N GLU A 240 11.04 4.29 0.71
CA GLU A 240 10.67 5.34 -0.23
C GLU A 240 11.07 4.92 -1.65
N VAL A 241 10.17 5.09 -2.62
CA VAL A 241 10.45 4.82 -4.03
C VAL A 241 10.65 6.14 -4.78
N MET A 242 11.90 6.46 -5.10
CA MET A 242 12.28 7.65 -5.86
C MET A 242 12.09 7.43 -7.38
N GLY A 243 10.88 7.77 -7.83
CA GLY A 243 10.35 7.64 -9.19
C GLY A 243 11.02 8.44 -10.30
N PHE A 244 11.03 9.77 -10.19
CA PHE A 244 11.49 10.67 -11.27
C PHE A 244 11.49 12.16 -10.85
N TRP A 245 12.36 12.95 -11.50
CA TRP A 245 12.40 14.44 -11.68
C TRP A 245 13.60 15.21 -11.10
N THR A 246 13.88 16.34 -11.77
CA THR A 246 15.03 17.29 -11.78
C THR A 246 16.12 17.15 -10.70
N PRO A 247 17.41 17.37 -11.02
CA PRO A 247 18.52 17.32 -10.05
C PRO A 247 18.24 18.05 -8.73
N GLU A 248 17.61 19.22 -8.80
CA GLU A 248 17.27 20.04 -7.63
C GLU A 248 16.18 19.40 -6.73
N TYR A 249 15.26 18.61 -7.30
CA TYR A 249 14.26 17.85 -6.54
C TYR A 249 14.92 16.72 -5.78
N VAL A 250 15.86 16.04 -6.44
CA VAL A 250 16.65 14.99 -5.80
C VAL A 250 17.47 15.60 -4.67
N GLU A 251 18.20 16.69 -4.90
CA GLU A 251 18.96 17.41 -3.86
C GLU A 251 18.08 17.79 -2.66
N LYS A 252 16.86 18.28 -2.89
CA LYS A 252 15.95 18.66 -1.79
C LYS A 252 15.39 17.46 -1.03
N LYS A 253 15.05 16.36 -1.72
CA LYS A 253 14.65 15.10 -1.08
C LYS A 253 15.81 14.51 -0.27
N LEU A 254 17.04 14.55 -0.79
CA LEU A 254 18.23 14.15 -0.05
C LEU A 254 18.43 14.99 1.21
N ALA A 255 18.20 16.30 1.15
CA ALA A 255 18.25 17.16 2.33
C ALA A 255 17.16 16.81 3.37
N GLN A 256 15.98 16.33 2.93
CA GLN A 256 14.98 15.81 3.85
C GLN A 256 15.44 14.49 4.49
N LEU A 257 16.10 13.62 3.73
CA LEU A 257 16.67 12.39 4.28
C LEU A 257 17.78 12.65 5.31
N ASP A 258 18.56 13.73 5.12
CA ASP A 258 19.62 14.13 6.05
C ASP A 258 19.10 14.50 7.45
N GLY A 259 17.88 15.02 7.56
CA GLY A 259 17.27 15.38 8.84
C GLY A 259 16.45 14.26 9.48
N VAL A 260 16.42 13.06 8.89
CA VAL A 260 15.79 11.89 9.49
C VAL A 260 16.83 11.19 10.38
N GLU A 261 16.82 11.50 11.67
CA GLU A 261 17.64 10.82 12.67
C GLU A 261 16.88 9.62 13.27
N ASP A 262 17.61 8.57 13.68
CA ASP A 262 17.11 7.43 14.46
C ASP A 262 16.02 6.56 13.79
N VAL A 263 15.99 6.46 12.45
CA VAL A 263 15.11 5.48 11.76
C VAL A 263 15.85 4.69 10.69
N GLU A 264 15.43 3.46 10.49
CA GLU A 264 15.89 2.63 9.38
C GLU A 264 15.14 3.00 8.11
N LEU A 265 15.85 3.52 7.11
CA LEU A 265 15.28 3.94 5.83
C LEU A 265 16.00 3.30 4.64
N VAL A 266 15.21 2.65 3.79
CA VAL A 266 15.64 2.10 2.51
C VAL A 266 15.02 2.95 1.40
N VAL A 267 15.82 3.30 0.39
CA VAL A 267 15.37 4.13 -0.73
C VAL A 267 15.59 3.38 -2.03
N ALA A 268 14.51 3.13 -2.78
CA ALA A 268 14.64 2.65 -4.16
C ALA A 268 14.84 3.83 -5.10
N VAL A 269 15.89 3.81 -5.92
CA VAL A 269 16.32 4.94 -6.74
C VAL A 269 16.29 4.55 -8.21
N ASP A 270 15.62 5.32 -9.07
CA ASP A 270 15.70 5.11 -10.51
C ASP A 270 17.16 5.32 -10.99
N GLU A 271 17.72 4.33 -11.68
CA GLU A 271 19.10 4.35 -12.18
C GLU A 271 19.43 5.59 -13.02
N SER A 272 18.44 6.20 -13.67
CA SER A 272 18.61 7.42 -14.46
C SER A 272 18.95 8.66 -13.64
N LEU A 273 18.73 8.63 -12.32
CA LEU A 273 18.98 9.75 -11.41
C LEU A 273 20.44 9.84 -10.97
N GLY A 274 21.17 8.72 -10.93
CA GLY A 274 22.60 8.70 -10.59
C GLY A 274 22.95 9.09 -9.15
N VAL A 275 21.99 9.11 -8.22
CA VAL A 275 22.19 9.56 -6.82
C VAL A 275 22.33 8.43 -5.79
N GLY A 276 22.40 7.18 -6.23
CA GLY A 276 22.48 6.03 -5.32
C GLY A 276 23.69 6.08 -4.37
N GLU A 277 24.84 6.53 -4.85
CA GLU A 277 26.05 6.67 -4.02
C GLU A 277 25.90 7.76 -2.95
N GLU A 278 25.22 8.85 -3.27
CA GLU A 278 24.97 9.97 -2.34
C GLU A 278 24.03 9.58 -1.21
N ILE A 279 23.07 8.69 -1.47
CA ILE A 279 22.15 8.15 -0.47
C ILE A 279 22.86 7.15 0.44
N ALA A 280 23.62 6.23 -0.15
CA ALA A 280 24.41 5.25 0.60
C ALA A 280 25.44 5.90 1.55
N ALA A 281 25.99 7.06 1.17
CA ALA A 281 26.93 7.81 2.01
C ALA A 281 26.29 8.43 3.27
N ARG A 282 24.96 8.44 3.38
CA ARG A 282 24.17 9.05 4.46
C ARG A 282 23.56 8.00 5.39
N ASP A 283 24.14 6.80 5.43
CA ASP A 283 23.63 5.63 6.15
C ASP A 283 22.25 5.14 5.70
N HIS A 284 21.69 5.70 4.62
CA HIS A 284 20.45 5.23 3.98
C HIS A 284 20.77 4.16 2.94
N ARG A 285 20.03 3.05 2.91
CA ARG A 285 20.29 1.97 1.94
C ARG A 285 19.66 2.29 0.59
N ALA A 286 20.48 2.53 -0.43
CA ALA A 286 20.01 2.78 -1.79
C ALA A 286 19.89 1.49 -2.62
N ILE A 287 18.71 1.25 -3.20
CA ILE A 287 18.43 0.14 -4.11
C ILE A 287 18.16 0.71 -5.51
N PRO A 288 19.10 0.60 -6.46
CA PRO A 288 18.86 1.05 -7.82
C PRO A 288 17.77 0.22 -8.51
N TYR A 289 16.96 0.84 -9.35
CA TYR A 289 16.01 0.14 -10.21
C TYR A 289 15.82 0.81 -11.57
N ALA A 290 15.37 0.03 -12.56
CA ALA A 290 14.99 0.53 -13.88
C ALA A 290 13.58 0.03 -14.22
N GLY A 291 12.61 0.95 -14.28
CA GLY A 291 11.20 0.65 -14.61
C GLY A 291 10.40 -0.07 -13.52
N SER A 292 11.00 -1.00 -12.75
CA SER A 292 10.35 -1.66 -11.62
C SER A 292 11.35 -1.97 -10.51
N VAL A 293 10.96 -1.79 -9.24
CA VAL A 293 11.74 -2.20 -8.08
C VAL A 293 11.81 -3.73 -8.01
N ARG A 294 13.01 -4.30 -7.87
CA ARG A 294 13.18 -5.74 -7.73
C ARG A 294 12.97 -6.14 -6.27
N VAL A 295 11.92 -6.92 -6.01
CA VAL A 295 11.58 -7.38 -4.66
C VAL A 295 12.73 -8.13 -4.00
N LYS A 296 13.49 -8.94 -4.76
CA LYS A 296 14.66 -9.66 -4.24
C LYS A 296 15.67 -8.70 -3.59
N ASP A 297 15.95 -7.57 -4.22
CA ASP A 297 16.99 -6.65 -3.76
C ASP A 297 16.55 -5.96 -2.45
N VAL A 298 15.24 -5.75 -2.26
CA VAL A 298 14.65 -5.29 -0.98
C VAL A 298 14.70 -6.40 0.07
N VAL A 299 14.35 -7.63 -0.29
CA VAL A 299 14.38 -8.78 0.65
C VAL A 299 15.80 -9.07 1.11
N ASP A 300 16.80 -8.94 0.25
CA ASP A 300 18.20 -9.11 0.63
C ASP A 300 18.59 -8.09 1.72
N VAL A 301 18.11 -6.85 1.62
CA VAL A 301 18.30 -5.83 2.66
C VAL A 301 17.57 -6.19 3.95
N LEU A 302 16.29 -6.58 3.88
CA LEU A 302 15.50 -6.96 5.06
C LEU A 302 16.12 -8.15 5.81
N ARG A 303 16.72 -9.10 5.09
CA ARG A 303 17.41 -10.26 5.66
C ARG A 303 18.62 -9.90 6.51
N GLU A 304 19.27 -8.78 6.24
CA GLU A 304 20.38 -8.31 7.07
C GLU A 304 19.88 -7.90 8.46
N TYR A 305 18.69 -7.30 8.55
CA TYR A 305 18.04 -6.99 9.83
C TYR A 305 17.45 -8.22 10.50
N GLU A 306 16.85 -9.11 9.70
CA GLU A 306 16.19 -10.33 10.17
C GLU A 306 17.13 -11.19 11.02
N ALA A 307 18.38 -11.40 10.59
CA ALA A 307 19.33 -12.22 11.36
C ALA A 307 19.56 -11.74 12.80
N ASP A 308 19.68 -10.43 13.00
CA ASP A 308 19.88 -9.84 14.34
C ASP A 308 18.58 -9.88 15.15
N LEU A 309 17.43 -9.59 14.51
CA LEU A 309 16.12 -9.63 15.14
C LEU A 309 15.72 -11.05 15.55
N GLU A 310 15.99 -12.04 14.71
CA GLU A 310 15.75 -13.46 14.99
C GLU A 310 16.54 -13.91 16.22
N ALA A 311 17.82 -13.53 16.31
CA ALA A 311 18.64 -13.85 17.47
C ALA A 311 18.12 -13.19 18.76
N GLU A 312 17.59 -11.97 18.66
CA GLU A 312 16.99 -11.26 19.80
C GLU A 312 15.69 -11.94 20.28
N VAL A 313 14.75 -12.21 19.37
CA VAL A 313 13.43 -12.78 19.73
C VAL A 313 13.53 -14.25 20.16
N THR A 314 14.53 -14.99 19.69
CA THR A 314 14.75 -16.40 20.07
C THR A 314 15.64 -16.59 21.30
N ALA A 315 16.24 -15.54 21.84
CA ALA A 315 17.20 -15.65 22.95
C ALA A 315 16.62 -16.33 24.21
N ASP A 316 15.32 -16.13 24.45
CA ASP A 316 14.61 -16.70 25.61
C ASP A 316 13.87 -18.01 25.29
N LEU A 317 13.98 -18.51 24.06
CA LEU A 317 13.31 -19.74 23.64
C LEU A 317 13.94 -20.96 24.32
N PRO A 318 13.14 -21.82 24.99
CA PRO A 318 13.66 -23.03 25.63
C PRO A 318 14.23 -24.02 24.61
N ALA A 319 15.32 -24.71 24.99
CA ALA A 319 15.89 -25.78 24.17
C ALA A 319 14.95 -27.00 24.04
N GLU A 320 14.04 -27.19 25.00
CA GLU A 320 13.04 -28.25 25.00
C GLU A 320 11.65 -27.69 25.30
N LEU A 321 10.66 -28.08 24.48
CA LEU A 321 9.26 -27.70 24.65
C LEU A 321 8.35 -28.92 24.62
N VAL A 322 7.32 -28.91 25.47
CA VAL A 322 6.27 -29.93 25.52
C VAL A 322 4.92 -29.25 25.40
N PRO A 323 4.34 -29.19 24.19
CA PRO A 323 2.99 -28.68 24.00
C PRO A 323 1.94 -29.51 24.74
N ASP A 324 0.94 -28.84 25.32
CA ASP A 324 -0.19 -29.54 25.97
C ASP A 324 -1.08 -30.27 24.96
N ALA A 325 -1.26 -29.69 23.77
CA ALA A 325 -2.09 -30.26 22.73
C ALA A 325 -1.50 -31.57 22.17
N ASP A 326 -2.37 -32.54 21.87
CA ASP A 326 -1.93 -33.82 21.30
C ASP A 326 -1.44 -33.69 19.85
N ALA A 327 -1.96 -32.71 19.11
CA ALA A 327 -1.49 -32.26 17.82
C ALA A 327 -1.53 -30.73 17.75
N VAL A 328 -0.43 -30.10 17.32
CA VAL A 328 -0.32 -28.63 17.18
C VAL A 328 0.52 -28.28 15.96
N SER A 329 0.18 -27.21 15.25
CA SER A 329 1.03 -26.74 14.16
C SER A 329 2.27 -26.03 14.71
N VAL A 330 3.41 -26.23 14.05
CA VAL A 330 4.67 -25.56 14.40
C VAL A 330 4.53 -24.05 14.26
N ALA A 331 3.75 -23.57 13.29
CA ALA A 331 3.48 -22.15 13.09
C ALA A 331 2.64 -21.53 14.22
N ASP A 332 1.60 -22.22 14.68
CA ASP A 332 0.78 -21.76 15.81
C ASP A 332 1.60 -21.74 17.10
N LEU A 333 2.44 -22.76 17.32
CA LEU A 333 3.34 -22.79 18.46
C LEU A 333 4.35 -21.65 18.38
N ALA A 334 4.97 -21.42 17.21
CA ALA A 334 5.91 -20.30 17.04
C ALA A 334 5.25 -18.95 17.30
N ALA A 335 4.01 -18.75 16.85
CA ALA A 335 3.24 -17.55 17.13
C ALA A 335 2.94 -17.37 18.63
N GLU A 336 2.70 -18.45 19.39
CA GLU A 336 2.52 -18.38 20.85
C GLU A 336 3.77 -17.83 21.56
N TYR A 337 4.96 -18.19 21.08
CA TYR A 337 6.23 -17.69 21.59
C TYR A 337 6.67 -16.37 20.93
N GLY A 338 5.91 -15.86 19.95
CA GLY A 338 6.24 -14.64 19.23
C GLY A 338 7.49 -14.73 18.36
N VAL A 339 7.89 -15.94 17.93
CA VAL A 339 9.13 -16.17 17.15
C VAL A 339 8.83 -16.66 15.72
N PRO A 340 9.80 -16.56 14.79
CA PRO A 340 9.66 -17.13 13.45
C PRO A 340 9.46 -18.64 13.50
N THR A 341 8.75 -19.19 12.50
CA THR A 341 8.48 -20.64 12.44
C THR A 341 9.78 -21.46 12.34
N GLY A 342 10.80 -20.93 11.65
CA GLY A 342 12.11 -21.57 11.52
C GLY A 342 12.85 -21.74 12.85
N ALA A 343 12.60 -20.88 13.84
CA ALA A 343 13.24 -20.99 15.16
C ALA A 343 12.88 -22.29 15.89
N MET A 344 11.74 -22.91 15.54
CA MET A 344 11.31 -24.19 16.11
C MET A 344 12.12 -25.38 15.58
N ASP A 345 12.99 -25.19 14.58
CA ASP A 345 13.87 -26.24 14.05
C ASP A 345 14.98 -26.63 15.04
N ASP A 346 15.39 -25.69 15.89
CA ASP A 346 16.44 -25.88 16.90
C ASP A 346 15.89 -26.31 18.28
N VAL A 347 14.57 -26.41 18.42
CA VAL A 347 13.88 -26.83 19.65
C VAL A 347 13.61 -28.34 19.64
N ALA A 348 13.89 -29.01 20.75
CA ALA A 348 13.55 -30.41 20.94
C ALA A 348 12.14 -30.59 21.54
N PHE A 349 11.38 -31.53 20.98
CA PHE A 349 10.02 -31.85 21.43
C PHE A 349 9.97 -33.31 21.93
N PRO A 350 10.26 -33.59 23.21
CA PRO A 350 10.47 -34.96 23.69
C PRO A 350 9.19 -35.82 23.70
N GLU A 351 8.01 -35.22 23.78
CA GLU A 351 6.72 -35.93 23.81
C GLU A 351 5.98 -35.95 22.47
N HIS A 352 6.52 -35.26 21.45
CA HIS A 352 5.88 -35.12 20.13
C HIS A 352 6.84 -35.55 19.04
N ARG A 353 6.27 -36.04 17.94
CA ARG A 353 6.99 -36.29 16.70
C ARG A 353 6.63 -35.20 15.70
N ARG A 354 7.63 -34.57 15.10
CA ARG A 354 7.43 -33.60 14.02
C ARG A 354 7.13 -34.30 12.70
N LEU A 355 6.01 -33.91 12.09
CA LEU A 355 5.49 -34.39 10.82
C LEU A 355 5.19 -33.17 9.94
N GLY A 356 6.15 -32.83 9.07
CA GLY A 356 6.07 -31.59 8.29
C GLY A 356 5.97 -30.37 9.21
N GLY A 357 4.89 -29.60 9.05
CA GLY A 357 4.56 -28.44 9.87
C GLY A 357 3.75 -28.74 11.14
N THR A 358 3.58 -30.01 11.55
CA THR A 358 2.76 -30.40 12.72
C THR A 358 3.56 -31.21 13.73
N LEU A 359 3.39 -30.95 15.02
CA LEU A 359 3.89 -31.76 16.14
C LEU A 359 2.76 -32.66 16.63
N VAL A 360 2.99 -33.97 16.69
CA VAL A 360 1.95 -34.96 17.02
C VAL A 360 2.46 -35.94 18.07
N ARG A 361 1.70 -36.16 19.15
CA ARG A 361 2.03 -37.18 20.16
C ARG A 361 1.97 -38.59 19.56
N PRO A 362 2.85 -39.52 19.96
CA PRO A 362 2.86 -40.90 19.45
C PRO A 362 1.49 -41.60 19.53
N ALA A 363 0.72 -41.39 20.60
CA ALA A 363 -0.61 -42.01 20.77
C ALA A 363 -1.63 -41.57 19.70
N VAL A 364 -1.58 -40.31 19.24
CA VAL A 364 -2.43 -39.84 18.14
C VAL A 364 -1.99 -40.46 16.82
N LEU A 365 -0.69 -40.59 16.61
CA LEU A 365 -0.16 -41.23 15.41
C LEU A 365 -0.53 -42.72 15.34
N GLU A 366 -0.53 -43.44 16.47
CA GLU A 366 -1.04 -44.81 16.56
C GLU A 366 -2.52 -44.87 16.19
N THR A 367 -3.35 -43.97 16.74
CA THR A 367 -4.77 -43.86 16.40
C THR A 367 -4.99 -43.53 14.93
N ALA A 368 -4.14 -42.69 14.33
CA ALA A 368 -4.19 -42.38 12.91
C ALA A 368 -3.88 -43.60 12.05
N GLY A 369 -2.91 -44.43 12.45
CA GLY A 369 -2.57 -45.68 11.77
C GLY A 369 -3.72 -46.69 11.74
N GLU A 370 -4.58 -46.71 12.76
CA GLU A 370 -5.78 -47.56 12.78
C GLU A 370 -6.90 -47.07 11.86
N ARG A 371 -6.90 -45.78 11.49
CA ARG A 371 -7.94 -45.17 10.63
C ARG A 371 -7.57 -45.12 9.16
N VAL A 372 -6.29 -45.25 8.83
CA VAL A 372 -5.80 -45.20 7.46
C VAL A 372 -5.62 -46.63 6.94
N GLU A 373 -6.26 -46.94 5.81
CA GLU A 373 -6.14 -48.24 5.15
C GLU A 373 -5.50 -48.11 3.76
N ALA A 374 -4.70 -49.11 3.39
CA ALA A 374 -4.18 -49.23 2.04
C ALA A 374 -5.34 -49.43 1.04
N GLY A 375 -5.36 -48.62 -0.02
CA GLY A 375 -6.44 -48.62 -1.01
C GLY A 375 -7.51 -47.54 -0.79
N ALA A 376 -7.48 -46.83 0.34
CA ALA A 376 -8.33 -45.66 0.56
C ALA A 376 -7.94 -44.50 -0.38
N SER A 377 -8.89 -43.60 -0.67
CA SER A 377 -8.56 -42.38 -1.40
C SER A 377 -7.75 -41.44 -0.52
N TYR A 378 -6.88 -40.62 -1.13
CA TYR A 378 -6.11 -39.60 -0.42
C TYR A 378 -7.03 -38.61 0.30
N ALA A 379 -8.17 -38.25 -0.30
CA ALA A 379 -9.14 -37.34 0.30
C ALA A 379 -9.78 -37.94 1.57
N ASP A 380 -10.10 -39.24 1.57
CA ASP A 380 -10.65 -39.91 2.75
C ASP A 380 -9.61 -40.00 3.87
N ALA A 381 -8.35 -40.31 3.52
CA ALA A 381 -7.25 -40.34 4.48
C ALA A 381 -6.95 -38.94 5.04
N GLU A 382 -6.97 -37.91 4.19
CA GLU A 382 -6.81 -36.51 4.58
C GLU A 382 -7.91 -36.07 5.57
N ALA A 383 -9.17 -36.41 5.29
CA ALA A 383 -10.27 -36.13 6.22
C ALA A 383 -10.10 -36.85 7.57
N ALA A 384 -9.73 -38.14 7.56
CA ALA A 384 -9.53 -38.92 8.77
C ALA A 384 -8.37 -38.39 9.65
N LEU A 385 -7.32 -37.86 9.02
CA LEU A 385 -6.17 -37.24 9.69
C LEU A 385 -6.49 -35.83 10.19
N ALA A 386 -7.24 -35.04 9.42
CA ALA A 386 -7.72 -33.72 9.83
C ALA A 386 -8.61 -33.79 11.09
N ASP A 387 -9.47 -34.82 11.21
CA ASP A 387 -10.27 -35.09 12.41
C ASP A 387 -9.42 -35.35 13.67
N LEU A 388 -8.15 -35.72 13.50
CA LEU A 388 -7.17 -35.91 14.58
C LEU A 388 -6.27 -34.69 14.80
N GLY A 389 -6.53 -33.56 14.12
CA GLY A 389 -5.73 -32.35 14.20
C GLY A 389 -4.43 -32.40 13.38
N ILE A 390 -4.35 -33.30 12.37
CA ILE A 390 -3.16 -33.46 11.53
C ILE A 390 -3.47 -32.96 10.11
N PRO A 391 -3.18 -31.68 9.78
CA PRO A 391 -3.50 -31.11 8.47
C PRO A 391 -2.57 -31.59 7.35
N ASP A 392 -1.31 -31.94 7.65
CA ASP A 392 -0.36 -32.45 6.67
C ASP A 392 -0.50 -33.98 6.51
N ALA A 393 -1.52 -34.38 5.74
CA ALA A 393 -1.80 -35.78 5.49
C ALA A 393 -0.63 -36.51 4.81
N SER A 394 0.12 -35.84 3.94
CA SER A 394 1.25 -36.44 3.22
C SER A 394 2.41 -36.80 4.15
N ALA A 395 2.78 -35.90 5.07
CA ALA A 395 3.82 -36.17 6.07
C ALA A 395 3.41 -37.29 7.04
N ALA A 396 2.15 -37.28 7.48
CA ALA A 396 1.61 -38.29 8.38
C ALA A 396 1.55 -39.69 7.73
N LEU A 397 1.00 -39.79 6.51
CA LEU A 397 1.00 -41.04 5.73
C LEU A 397 2.41 -41.57 5.53
N SER A 398 3.37 -40.70 5.20
CA SER A 398 4.77 -41.06 5.03
C SER A 398 5.38 -41.66 6.31
N ALA A 399 5.05 -41.11 7.48
CA ALA A 399 5.51 -41.58 8.79
C ALA A 399 4.84 -42.88 9.25
N LEU A 400 3.61 -43.12 8.80
CA LEU A 400 2.85 -44.36 9.01
C LEU A 400 3.24 -45.50 8.06
N GLY A 401 4.17 -45.25 7.12
CA GLY A 401 4.62 -46.27 6.16
C GLY A 401 3.79 -46.32 4.88
N TYR A 402 3.00 -45.29 4.58
CA TYR A 402 2.23 -45.18 3.34
C TYR A 402 2.85 -44.18 2.34
N ARG A 403 2.46 -44.31 1.08
CA ARG A 403 2.73 -43.38 -0.03
C ARG A 403 1.44 -43.12 -0.81
N VAL A 404 1.37 -41.96 -1.45
CA VAL A 404 0.25 -41.61 -2.33
C VAL A 404 0.60 -41.96 -3.77
N ALA A 405 -0.20 -42.82 -4.40
CA ALA A 405 -0.15 -43.10 -5.82
C ALA A 405 -1.12 -42.16 -6.56
N TRP A 406 -0.57 -41.18 -7.28
CA TRP A 406 -1.37 -40.19 -8.01
C TRP A 406 -1.83 -40.72 -9.37
N GLU A 407 -3.14 -40.67 -9.63
CA GLU A 407 -3.74 -41.04 -10.92
C GLU A 407 -4.12 -39.78 -11.73
N GLY A 408 -3.12 -38.94 -12.01
CA GLY A 408 -3.33 -37.65 -12.68
C GLY A 408 -4.12 -36.66 -11.82
N LEU A 409 -5.03 -35.88 -12.44
CA LEU A 409 -5.86 -34.88 -11.74
C LEU A 409 -7.06 -35.50 -11.00
N GLY A 410 -7.27 -36.82 -11.09
CA GLY A 410 -8.41 -37.52 -10.51
C GLY A 410 -8.30 -37.84 -9.02
N GLY A 411 -7.16 -37.54 -8.39
CA GLY A 411 -6.88 -37.81 -6.99
C GLY A 411 -5.78 -38.86 -6.77
N GLY A 412 -5.43 -39.09 -5.51
CA GLY A 412 -4.43 -40.06 -5.08
C GLY A 412 -5.05 -41.26 -4.38
N THR A 413 -4.40 -42.42 -4.44
CA THR A 413 -4.74 -43.60 -3.63
C THR A 413 -3.61 -43.90 -2.64
N VAL A 414 -3.97 -44.19 -1.39
CA VAL A 414 -3.00 -44.57 -0.35
C VAL A 414 -2.49 -45.99 -0.61
N ARG A 415 -1.18 -46.18 -0.63
CA ARG A 415 -0.50 -47.48 -0.80
C ARG A 415 0.54 -47.65 0.29
N GLU A 416 0.81 -48.87 0.71
CA GLU A 416 1.97 -49.14 1.56
C GLU A 416 3.26 -48.75 0.80
N LYS A 417 4.24 -48.23 1.54
CA LYS A 417 5.62 -48.16 1.07
C LYS A 417 6.15 -49.58 1.06
N ASP A 418 6.44 -50.11 -0.12
CA ASP A 418 7.17 -51.37 -0.23
C ASP A 418 8.51 -51.22 0.51
N ASP A 419 8.89 -52.20 1.34
CA ASP A 419 10.23 -52.31 1.93
C ASP A 419 11.26 -52.42 0.79
N GLY A 420 11.79 -51.29 0.35
CA GLY A 420 12.78 -51.15 -0.72
C GLY A 420 14.20 -51.20 -0.21
#